data_AF-A0A926QX81-F1
#
_entry.id   AF-A0A926QX81-F1
#
_cell.length_a   1.000
_cell.length_b   1.000
_cell.length_c   1.000
_cell.angle_alpha   90.00
_cell.angle_beta   90.00
_cell.angle_gamma   90.00
#
_symmetry.space_group_name_H-M   'P 1'
#
loop_
_entity.id
_entity.type
_entity.pdbx_description
1 polymer ?
#
loop_
_entity_poly.entity_id
_entity_poly.type
_entity_poly.pdbx_seq_one_letter_code
_entity_poly.pdbx_strand_id
1 'polypeptide(L)'
;MSTEPRTAVVNVFVTKPLEIDEPDWCTGHTSTRAGYKVDISHNGPEHVIAPDGREVFRASLTQAPFSSIDRTIGLYVESTIEPLTYTPDEVEQLATDLVEAADQLRALGRELARILAGGDA
;
A
#
# COMPACT_ATOMS: atom_id res chain seq x y z
N MET A 1 -55.87 2.66 -24.81
CA MET A 1 -54.70 2.70 -23.89
C MET A 1 -55.20 2.44 -22.49
N SER A 2 -54.64 1.47 -21.75
CA SER A 2 -55.09 1.16 -20.39
C SER A 2 -54.80 2.34 -19.45
N THR A 3 -55.82 2.78 -18.71
CA THR A 3 -55.81 3.86 -17.72
C THR A 3 -55.54 3.37 -16.30
N GLU A 4 -55.31 2.07 -16.10
CA GLU A 4 -55.01 1.52 -14.79
C GLU A 4 -53.57 1.90 -14.34
N PRO A 5 -53.37 2.28 -13.06
CA PRO A 5 -52.05 2.57 -12.52
C PRO A 5 -51.11 1.38 -12.70
N ARG A 6 -49.88 1.63 -13.17
CA ARG A 6 -48.84 0.62 -13.36
C ARG A 6 -47.61 0.96 -12.53
N THR A 7 -47.04 -0.05 -11.88
CA THR A 7 -45.82 0.08 -11.07
C THR A 7 -44.61 -0.38 -11.89
N ALA A 8 -43.50 0.34 -11.79
CA ALA A 8 -42.20 -0.09 -12.30
C ALA A 8 -41.21 -0.17 -11.13
N VAL A 9 -40.32 -1.16 -11.17
CA VAL A 9 -39.18 -1.26 -10.26
C VAL A 9 -37.96 -0.76 -11.01
N VAL A 10 -37.31 0.28 -10.47
CA VAL A 10 -36.09 0.86 -11.01
C VAL A 10 -35.06 0.94 -9.90
N ASN A 11 -33.80 0.62 -10.22
CA ASN A 11 -32.69 0.79 -9.29
C ASN A 11 -32.22 2.25 -9.34
N VAL A 12 -32.13 2.91 -8.19
CA VAL A 12 -31.61 4.27 -8.06
C VAL A 12 -30.37 4.24 -7.18
N PHE A 13 -29.26 4.78 -7.67
CA PHE A 13 -28.07 4.99 -6.85
C PHE A 13 -28.20 6.34 -6.13
N VAL A 14 -28.33 6.29 -4.80
CA VAL A 14 -28.44 7.49 -3.95
C VAL A 14 -27.17 7.60 -3.12
N THR A 15 -26.40 8.67 -3.31
CA THR A 15 -25.26 9.00 -2.46
C THR A 15 -25.71 9.97 -1.36
N LYS A 16 -25.16 9.78 -0.16
CA LYS A 16 -25.29 10.72 0.97
C LYS A 16 -23.94 10.80 1.68
N PRO A 17 -23.61 11.94 2.31
CA PRO A 17 -22.46 12.01 3.20
C PRO A 17 -22.54 10.95 4.29
N LEU A 18 -21.40 10.35 4.61
CA LEU A 18 -21.24 9.41 5.71
C LEU A 18 -20.12 9.95 6.60
N GLU A 19 -20.46 10.29 7.83
CA GLU A 19 -19.47 10.60 8.86
C GLU A 19 -18.87 9.28 9.38
N ILE A 20 -17.55 9.26 9.52
CA ILE A 20 -16.77 8.14 10.03
C ILE A 20 -15.70 8.68 10.98
N ASP A 21 -15.25 7.85 11.91
CA ASP A 21 -14.13 8.18 12.77
C ASP A 21 -12.82 8.11 11.97
N GLU A 22 -12.01 9.16 12.07
CA GLU A 22 -10.64 9.16 11.56
C GLU A 22 -9.66 8.86 12.70
N PRO A 23 -8.76 7.87 12.55
CA PRO A 23 -7.70 7.64 13.51
C PRO A 23 -6.78 8.87 13.65
N ASP A 24 -6.19 9.06 14.82
CA ASP A 24 -5.31 10.19 15.14
C ASP A 24 -4.03 10.26 14.29
N TRP A 25 -3.56 9.12 13.79
CA TRP A 25 -2.43 9.00 12.87
C TRP A 25 -2.81 9.28 11.41
N CYS A 26 -4.11 9.35 11.08
CA CYS A 26 -4.54 9.60 9.71
C CYS A 26 -4.24 11.04 9.29
N THR A 27 -3.74 11.22 8.07
CA THR A 27 -3.46 12.56 7.52
C THR A 27 -4.70 13.28 6.99
N GLY A 28 -5.87 12.66 7.14
CA GLY A 28 -7.14 13.12 6.61
C GLY A 28 -7.34 12.75 5.14
N HIS A 29 -8.52 13.09 4.62
CA HIS A 29 -8.94 12.75 3.26
C HIS A 29 -8.92 13.98 2.36
N THR A 30 -8.04 13.99 1.35
CA THR A 30 -8.02 15.06 0.32
C THR A 30 -9.15 14.90 -0.70
N SER A 31 -9.70 13.69 -0.83
CA SER A 31 -10.84 13.36 -1.66
C SER A 31 -11.96 12.77 -0.81
N THR A 32 -13.16 13.35 -0.90
CA THR A 32 -14.37 12.86 -0.23
C THR A 32 -15.14 11.83 -1.07
N ARG A 33 -14.53 11.29 -2.12
CA ARG A 33 -15.19 10.46 -3.14
C ARG A 33 -14.93 8.97 -2.91
N ALA A 34 -15.43 8.43 -1.81
CA ALA A 34 -15.63 6.98 -1.71
C ALA A 34 -16.94 6.61 -2.43
N GLY A 35 -16.87 5.70 -3.40
CA GLY A 35 -18.06 5.22 -4.12
C GLY A 35 -18.87 4.27 -3.24
N TYR A 36 -18.18 3.41 -2.52
CA TYR A 36 -18.73 2.47 -1.56
C TYR A 36 -18.02 2.59 -0.21
N LYS A 37 -18.71 2.17 0.85
CA LYS A 37 -18.14 2.19 2.21
C LYS A 37 -16.85 1.35 2.31
N VAL A 38 -16.76 0.27 1.55
CA VAL A 38 -15.59 -0.62 1.51
C VAL A 38 -14.35 0.02 0.86
N ASP A 39 -14.52 1.10 0.09
CA ASP A 39 -13.42 1.81 -0.58
C ASP A 39 -12.71 2.80 0.36
N ILE A 40 -13.25 3.01 1.56
CA ILE A 40 -12.70 3.96 2.53
C ILE A 40 -11.45 3.36 3.16
N SER A 41 -10.34 4.09 3.06
CA SER A 41 -9.06 3.77 3.67
C SER A 41 -8.51 4.97 4.42
N HIS A 42 -7.86 4.75 5.56
CA HIS A 42 -7.09 5.76 6.28
C HIS A 42 -5.62 5.56 5.97
N ASN A 43 -4.94 6.65 5.61
CA ASN A 43 -3.50 6.65 5.34
C ASN A 43 -2.80 7.66 6.26
N GLY A 44 -1.70 7.23 6.86
CA GLY A 44 -0.77 8.09 7.57
C GLY A 44 0.14 8.88 6.62
N PRO A 45 1.10 9.63 7.15
CA PRO A 45 2.08 10.34 6.32
C PRO A 45 2.87 9.37 5.46
N GLU A 46 3.19 9.79 4.24
CA GLU A 46 4.09 9.05 3.35
C GLU A 46 5.55 9.29 3.77
N HIS A 47 6.31 8.21 3.84
CA HIS A 47 7.73 8.17 4.14
C HIS A 47 8.50 7.64 2.93
N VAL A 48 9.37 8.47 2.38
CA VAL A 48 10.27 8.08 1.28
C VAL A 48 11.56 7.51 1.86
N ILE A 49 11.91 6.28 1.49
CA ILE A 49 13.16 5.61 1.86
C ILE A 49 14.12 5.72 0.68
N ALA A 50 15.06 6.66 0.78
CA ALA A 50 15.97 7.00 -0.31
C ALA A 50 17.45 7.14 0.13
N PRO A 51 18.18 6.02 0.31
CA PRO A 51 19.61 6.06 0.57
C PRO A 51 20.35 6.83 -0.55
N ASP A 52 21.16 7.81 -0.17
CA ASP A 52 21.87 8.69 -1.12
C ASP A 52 20.96 9.38 -2.15
N GLY A 53 19.71 9.69 -1.74
CA GLY A 53 18.73 10.36 -2.59
C GLY A 53 18.10 9.49 -3.68
N ARG A 54 18.46 8.20 -3.76
CA ARG A 54 17.83 7.25 -4.67
C ARG A 54 16.65 6.58 -3.98
N GLU A 55 15.43 6.92 -4.40
CA GLU A 55 14.21 6.29 -3.89
C GLU A 55 14.24 4.77 -4.13
N VAL A 56 14.06 4.02 -3.03
CA VAL A 56 13.96 2.55 -3.04
C VAL A 56 12.55 2.12 -2.65
N PHE A 57 11.95 2.77 -1.64
CA PHE A 57 10.58 2.51 -1.20
C PHE A 57 9.84 3.79 -0.85
N ARG A 58 8.51 3.72 -0.90
CA ARG A 58 7.60 4.59 -0.16
C ARG A 58 6.81 3.77 0.81
N ALA A 59 6.57 4.31 2.00
CA ALA A 59 5.82 3.60 3.02
C ALA A 59 4.86 4.54 3.74
N SER A 60 3.70 4.02 4.14
CA SER A 60 2.75 4.74 4.99
C SER A 60 1.95 3.77 5.83
N LEU A 61 1.50 4.20 7.01
CA LEU A 61 0.50 3.43 7.74
C LEU A 61 -0.79 3.44 6.94
N THR A 62 -1.41 2.27 6.78
CA THR A 62 -2.71 2.15 6.11
C THR A 62 -3.67 1.28 6.90
N GLN A 63 -4.96 1.57 6.77
CA GLN A 63 -6.04 0.72 7.26
C GLN A 63 -7.28 0.90 6.40
N ALA A 64 -7.91 -0.20 5.98
CA ALA A 64 -9.21 -0.21 5.32
C ALA A 64 -10.29 -0.74 6.29
N PRO A 65 -10.83 0.08 7.21
CA PRO A 65 -11.65 -0.39 8.35
C PRO A 65 -12.95 -1.08 7.93
N PHE A 66 -13.42 -0.84 6.70
CA PHE A 66 -14.65 -1.42 6.18
C PHE A 66 -14.43 -2.47 5.09
N SER A 67 -13.17 -2.84 4.81
CA SER A 67 -12.84 -3.91 3.88
C SER A 67 -13.52 -5.23 4.26
N SER A 68 -13.86 -6.04 3.25
CA SER A 68 -14.41 -7.39 3.44
C SER A 68 -13.33 -8.47 3.53
N ILE A 69 -12.06 -8.12 3.28
CA ILE A 69 -10.93 -9.06 3.22
C ILE A 69 -10.08 -8.92 4.47
N ASP A 70 -9.46 -7.75 4.66
CA ASP A 70 -8.61 -7.42 5.81
C ASP A 70 -8.83 -5.97 6.24
N ARG A 71 -8.95 -5.76 7.55
CA ARG A 71 -9.23 -4.47 8.21
C ARG A 71 -8.11 -4.05 9.15
N THR A 72 -7.05 -4.83 9.23
CA THR A 72 -5.94 -4.62 10.14
C THR A 72 -5.15 -3.39 9.70
N ILE A 73 -4.64 -2.64 10.67
CA ILE A 73 -3.67 -1.57 10.42
C ILE A 73 -2.30 -2.21 10.14
N GLY A 74 -1.57 -1.66 9.17
CA GLY A 74 -0.20 -2.08 8.91
C GLY A 74 0.60 -1.03 8.16
N LEU A 75 1.86 -1.33 7.91
CA LEU A 75 2.73 -0.51 7.09
C LEU A 75 2.61 -0.95 5.64
N TYR A 76 1.93 -0.16 4.82
CA TYR A 76 1.97 -0.32 3.38
C TYR A 76 3.35 0.10 2.87
N VAL A 77 4.04 -0.79 2.16
CA VAL A 77 5.31 -0.51 1.50
C VAL A 77 5.10 -0.66 0.00
N GLU A 78 5.24 0.44 -0.72
CA GLU A 78 5.24 0.46 -2.18
C GLU A 78 6.60 -0.07 -2.67
N SER A 79 6.57 -1.25 -3.26
CA SER A 79 7.72 -1.86 -3.94
C SER A 79 7.43 -1.98 -5.44
N THR A 80 8.48 -2.02 -6.27
CA THR A 80 8.33 -2.18 -7.72
C THR A 80 7.86 -3.57 -8.15
N ILE A 81 7.92 -4.57 -7.25
CA ILE A 81 7.56 -5.96 -7.55
C ILE A 81 6.12 -6.21 -7.14
N GLU A 82 5.83 -6.01 -5.85
CA GLU A 82 4.49 -6.16 -5.29
C GLU A 82 4.35 -5.25 -4.07
N PRO A 83 3.44 -4.27 -4.11
CA PRO A 83 3.15 -3.47 -2.92
C PRO A 83 2.34 -4.31 -1.92
N LEU A 84 2.76 -4.30 -0.66
CA LEU A 84 2.15 -5.11 0.40
C LEU A 84 2.03 -4.31 1.69
N THR A 85 1.06 -4.70 2.52
CA THR A 85 0.88 -4.19 3.88
C THR A 85 1.47 -5.19 4.86
N TYR A 86 2.42 -4.73 5.68
CA TYR A 86 3.17 -5.53 6.62
C TYR A 86 2.70 -5.26 8.05
N THR A 87 2.65 -6.33 8.87
CA THR A 87 2.63 -6.22 10.33
C THR A 87 3.99 -5.76 10.85
N PRO A 88 4.10 -5.29 12.11
CA PRO A 88 5.38 -4.86 12.67
C PRO A 88 6.49 -5.92 12.57
N ASP A 89 6.18 -7.18 12.88
CA ASP A 89 7.15 -8.27 12.82
C ASP A 89 7.61 -8.55 11.38
N GLU A 90 6.71 -8.45 10.41
CA GLU A 90 7.06 -8.63 9.00
C GLU A 90 7.87 -7.46 8.44
N VAL A 91 7.72 -6.23 8.97
CA VAL A 91 8.59 -5.10 8.62
C VAL A 91 10.03 -5.36 9.09
N GLU A 92 10.20 -5.86 10.31
CA GLU A 92 11.53 -6.23 10.82
C GLU A 92 12.16 -7.38 10.02
N GLN A 93 11.33 -8.37 9.62
CA GLN A 93 11.79 -9.46 8.74
C GLN A 93 12.19 -8.92 7.36
N LEU A 94 11.37 -8.06 6.75
CA LEU A 94 11.69 -7.42 5.47
C LEU A 94 13.01 -6.65 5.54
N ALA A 95 13.23 -5.88 6.61
CA ALA A 95 14.47 -5.15 6.81
C ALA A 95 15.68 -6.10 6.90
N THR A 96 15.54 -7.22 7.60
CA THR A 96 16.57 -8.26 7.70
C THR A 96 16.88 -8.86 6.33
N ASP A 97 15.85 -9.27 5.58
CA ASP A 97 15.99 -9.85 4.25
C ASP A 97 16.69 -8.89 3.27
N LEU A 98 16.41 -7.58 3.37
CA LEU A 98 17.06 -6.56 2.56
C LEU A 98 18.55 -6.41 2.88
N VAL A 99 18.95 -6.55 4.15
CA VAL A 99 20.37 -6.56 4.55
C VAL A 99 21.08 -7.77 3.97
N GLU A 100 20.48 -8.96 4.07
CA GLU A 100 21.03 -10.19 3.48
C GLU A 100 21.15 -10.09 1.95
N ALA A 101 20.14 -9.57 1.27
CA ALA A 101 20.17 -9.32 -0.17
C ALA A 101 21.28 -8.33 -0.56
N ALA A 102 21.50 -7.28 0.23
CA ALA A 102 22.60 -6.35 0.01
C ALA A 102 23.97 -7.04 0.13
N ASP A 103 24.13 -7.97 1.07
CA ASP A 103 25.37 -8.75 1.21
C ASP A 103 25.62 -9.68 0.03
N GLN A 104 24.58 -10.33 -0.49
CA GLN A 104 24.66 -11.11 -1.73
C GLN A 104 25.08 -10.24 -2.91
N LEU A 105 24.49 -9.05 -3.07
CA LEU A 105 24.86 -8.12 -4.14
C LEU A 105 26.32 -7.65 -4.02
N ARG A 106 26.80 -7.40 -2.80
CA ARG A 106 28.22 -7.06 -2.56
C ARG A 106 29.14 -8.22 -2.94
N ALA A 107 28.75 -9.46 -2.68
CA ALA A 107 29.53 -10.64 -3.07
C ALA A 107 29.67 -10.75 -4.59
N LEU A 108 28.57 -10.61 -5.31
CA LEU A 108 28.55 -10.58 -6.78
C LEU A 108 29.38 -9.41 -7.35
N GLY A 109 29.31 -8.23 -6.73
CA GLY A 109 30.14 -7.08 -7.11
C GLY A 109 31.64 -7.35 -6.96
N ARG A 110 32.05 -8.06 -5.90
CA ARG A 110 33.45 -8.47 -5.71
C ARG A 110 33.88 -9.52 -6.74
N GLU A 111 33.01 -10.46 -7.08
CA GLU A 111 33.28 -11.44 -8.14
C GLU A 111 33.46 -10.76 -9.50
N LEU A 112 32.56 -9.85 -9.85
CA LEU A 112 32.69 -9.04 -11.07
C LEU A 112 34.03 -8.29 -11.10
N ALA A 113 34.44 -7.69 -9.98
CA ALA A 113 35.73 -7.00 -9.89
C ALA A 113 36.92 -7.95 -10.12
N ARG A 114 36.87 -9.20 -9.62
CA ARG A 114 37.90 -10.22 -9.87
C ARG A 114 38.00 -10.58 -11.35
N ILE A 115 36.86 -10.81 -12.00
CA ILE A 115 36.78 -11.13 -13.43
C ILE A 115 37.37 -9.99 -14.27
N LEU A 116 36.98 -8.75 -13.97
CA LEU A 116 37.47 -7.57 -14.68
C LEU A 116 38.96 -7.31 -14.46
N ALA A 117 39.53 -7.77 -13.35
CA ALA A 117 40.97 -7.72 -13.07
C ALA A 117 41.78 -8.85 -13.75
N GLY A 118 41.13 -9.73 -14.52
CA GLY A 118 41.78 -10.83 -15.24
C GLY A 118 41.95 -12.12 -14.44
N GLY A 119 41.20 -12.31 -13.35
CA GLY A 119 41.12 -13.60 -12.67
C GLY A 119 40.07 -14.51 -13.32
N ASP A 120 40.45 -15.73 -13.68
CA ASP A 120 39.50 -16.75 -14.15
C ASP A 120 38.45 -17.05 -13.05
N ALA A 121 37.19 -17.24 -13.48
CA ALA A 121 36.03 -17.46 -12.61
C ALA A 121 36.13 -18.75 -11.79
#